data_AF-A0A9W6WJ53-F1
#
_entry.id   AF-A0A9W6WJ53-F1
#
_cell.length_a   1.000
_cell.length_b   1.000
_cell.length_c   1.000
_cell.angle_alpha   90.00
_cell.angle_beta   90.00
_cell.angle_gamma   90.00
#
_symmetry.space_group_name_H-M   'P 1'
#
loop_
_entity.id
_entity.type
_entity.pdbx_description
1 polymer ?
#
loop_
_entity_poly.entity_id
_entity_poly.type
_entity_poly.pdbx_seq_one_letter_code
_entity_poly.pdbx_strand_id
1 'polypeptide(L)'
;MTRGAHSIAVCKSVPQLQACTWWDNKPVTLLVTGGSTDTERIVRREGSERREVPCPKFVKQYQALMGGVDRHDQLRLLRYSIQMSNRCMKYYKSLFFGLVDMAIVNAYIIYRENFK
;
A
#
# COMPACT_ATOMS: atom_id res chain seq x y z
N MET A 1 20.45 12.97 -11.17
CA MET A 1 19.59 12.16 -12.06
C MET A 1 18.31 12.93 -12.34
N THR A 2 17.74 12.81 -13.53
CA THR A 2 16.47 13.45 -13.89
C THR A 2 15.30 12.71 -13.21
N ARG A 3 14.27 13.46 -12.82
CA ARG A 3 13.07 12.90 -12.20
C ARG A 3 12.36 11.95 -13.18
N GLY A 4 12.11 10.72 -12.75
CA GLY A 4 11.57 9.64 -13.59
C GLY A 4 12.62 8.68 -14.16
N ALA A 5 13.91 8.96 -13.97
CA ALA A 5 14.96 8.00 -14.31
C ALA A 5 14.81 6.73 -13.45
N HIS A 6 15.00 5.56 -14.05
CA HIS A 6 15.00 4.29 -13.34
C HIS A 6 16.15 3.41 -13.83
N SER A 7 16.67 2.58 -12.92
CA SER A 7 17.63 1.52 -13.21
C SER A 7 17.06 0.21 -12.70
N ILE A 8 17.13 -0.83 -13.53
CA ILE A 8 16.59 -2.16 -13.21
C ILE A 8 17.72 -3.17 -13.34
N ALA A 9 17.94 -3.93 -12.27
CA ALA A 9 18.87 -5.05 -12.22
C ALA A 9 18.07 -6.34 -12.07
N VAL A 10 18.34 -7.32 -12.92
CA VAL A 10 17.71 -8.65 -12.85
C VAL A 10 18.68 -9.61 -12.16
N CYS A 11 18.17 -10.43 -11.25
CA CYS A 11 18.98 -11.44 -10.59
C CYS A 11 19.36 -12.55 -11.58
N LYS A 12 20.66 -12.88 -11.62
CA LYS A 12 21.18 -13.90 -12.55
C LYS A 12 20.71 -15.33 -12.20
N SER A 13 20.53 -15.63 -10.91
CA SER A 13 20.09 -16.95 -10.45
C SER A 13 18.58 -17.13 -10.52
N VAL A 14 17.81 -16.05 -10.37
CA VAL A 14 16.35 -16.07 -10.43
C VAL A 14 15.90 -14.97 -11.40
N PRO A 15 15.65 -15.28 -12.68
CA PRO A 15 15.25 -14.30 -13.69
C PRO A 15 13.96 -13.55 -13.37
N GLN A 16 13.12 -14.12 -12.50
CA GLN A 16 11.89 -13.50 -12.03
C GLN A 16 12.13 -12.42 -10.97
N LEU A 17 13.30 -12.39 -10.32
CA LEU A 17 13.62 -11.43 -9.28
C LEU A 17 14.32 -10.21 -9.89
N GLN A 18 13.70 -9.05 -9.74
CA GLN A 18 14.16 -7.78 -10.28
C GLN A 18 14.29 -6.75 -9.16
N ALA A 19 15.42 -6.05 -9.10
CA ALA A 19 15.63 -4.89 -8.26
C ALA A 19 15.54 -3.63 -9.12
N CYS A 20 14.79 -2.63 -8.67
CA CYS A 20 14.63 -1.36 -9.36
C CYS A 20 14.94 -0.20 -8.44
N THR A 21 15.72 0.76 -8.93
CA THR A 21 15.87 2.07 -8.30
C THR A 21 15.22 3.11 -9.20
N TRP A 22 14.14 3.72 -8.72
CA TRP A 22 13.43 4.80 -9.40
C TRP A 22 13.68 6.14 -8.73
N TRP A 23 13.94 7.17 -9.53
CA TRP A 23 14.33 8.50 -9.04
C TRP A 23 13.15 9.48 -9.08
N ASP A 24 12.55 9.76 -7.92
CA ASP A 24 11.57 10.84 -7.74
C ASP A 24 12.27 12.07 -7.14
N ASN A 25 11.79 12.60 -6.01
CA ASN A 25 12.54 13.58 -5.20
C ASN A 25 13.72 12.92 -4.43
N LYS A 26 13.59 11.62 -4.15
CA LYS A 26 14.59 10.77 -3.49
C LYS A 26 14.64 9.42 -4.23
N PRO A 27 15.77 8.68 -4.17
CA PRO A 27 15.82 7.34 -4.71
C PRO A 27 14.84 6.42 -3.97
N VAL A 28 14.01 5.72 -4.74
CA VAL A 28 13.11 4.69 -4.25
C VAL A 28 13.60 3.35 -4.78
N THR A 29 14.10 2.50 -3.89
CA THR A 29 14.55 1.14 -4.25
C THR A 29 13.44 0.14 -3.95
N LEU A 30 13.12 -0.69 -4.93
CA LEU A 30 12.07 -1.70 -4.88
C LEU A 30 12.64 -3.04 -5.31
N LEU A 31 12.16 -4.10 -4.68
CA LEU A 31 12.45 -5.48 -5.07
C LEU A 31 11.12 -6.13 -5.47
N VAL A 32 11.09 -6.71 -6.66
CA VAL A 32 9.86 -7.25 -7.26
C VAL A 32 10.13 -8.61 -7.85
N THR A 33 9.19 -9.53 -7.69
CA THR A 33 9.22 -10.86 -8.31
C THR A 33 8.12 -10.92 -9.38
N GLY A 34 8.49 -11.21 -10.63
CA GLY A 34 7.55 -11.34 -11.76
C GLY A 34 6.89 -10.03 -12.21
N GLY A 35 7.48 -8.88 -11.89
CA GLY A 35 6.97 -7.58 -12.33
C GLY A 35 7.24 -7.31 -13.81
N SER A 36 6.29 -6.68 -14.50
CA SER A 36 6.55 -6.20 -15.87
C SER A 36 7.47 -4.98 -15.85
N THR A 37 8.49 -4.99 -16.71
CA THR A 37 9.44 -3.88 -16.91
C THR A 37 8.87 -2.74 -17.75
N ASP A 38 7.60 -2.83 -18.17
CA ASP A 38 6.93 -1.76 -18.93
C ASP A 38 6.98 -0.43 -18.18
N THR A 39 7.30 0.64 -18.92
CA THR A 39 7.24 2.00 -18.39
C THR A 39 5.81 2.52 -18.50
N GLU A 40 5.23 2.90 -17.36
CA GLU A 40 3.96 3.63 -17.28
C GLU A 40 4.20 5.05 -16.78
N ARG A 41 3.15 5.87 -16.78
CA ARG A 41 3.18 7.21 -16.19
C ARG A 41 2.37 7.23 -14.91
N ILE A 42 2.94 7.84 -13.86
CA ILE A 42 2.22 8.16 -12.63
C ILE A 42 2.03 9.67 -12.52
N VAL A 43 0.85 10.06 -12.06
CA VAL A 43 0.57 11.46 -11.74
C VAL A 43 1.10 11.75 -10.35
N ARG A 44 2.08 12.65 -10.26
CA ARG A 44 2.60 13.18 -9.00
C ARG A 44 2.15 14.63 -8.83
N ARG A 45 1.77 14.99 -7.61
CA ARG A 45 1.44 16.37 -7.26
C ARG A 45 2.73 17.09 -6.86
N GLU A 46 3.01 18.20 -7.51
CA GLU A 46 4.12 19.10 -7.20
C GLU A 46 3.52 20.46 -6.87
N GLY A 47 3.28 20.71 -5.58
CA GLY A 47 2.53 21.88 -5.12
C GLY A 47 1.06 21.87 -5.56
N SER A 48 0.66 22.86 -6.36
CA SER A 48 -0.68 22.98 -6.97
C SER A 48 -0.79 22.21 -8.29
N GLU A 49 0.32 21.88 -8.95
CA GLU A 49 0.32 21.25 -10.27
C GLU A 49 0.43 19.73 -10.19
N ARG A 50 -0.10 19.06 -11.22
CA ARG A 50 0.00 17.62 -11.41
C ARG A 50 0.95 17.37 -12.58
N ARG A 51 2.06 16.68 -12.32
CA ARG A 51 3.01 16.26 -13.35
C ARG A 51 2.99 14.76 -13.55
N GLU A 52 3.07 14.35 -14.81
CA GLU A 52 3.24 12.95 -15.17
C GLU A 52 4.72 12.61 -15.16
N VAL A 53 5.11 11.68 -14.27
CA VAL A 53 6.48 11.19 -14.16
C VAL A 53 6.51 9.76 -14.71
N PRO A 54 7.46 9.41 -15.59
CA PRO A 54 7.62 8.04 -16.04
C PRO A 54 8.09 7.17 -14.86
N CYS A 55 7.47 6.01 -14.71
CA CYS A 55 7.81 5.02 -13.71
C CYS A 55 7.56 3.59 -14.24
N PRO A 56 8.29 2.59 -13.76
CA PRO A 56 7.95 1.21 -14.07
C PRO A 56 6.55 0.83 -13.57
N LYS A 57 5.85 -0.04 -14.31
CA LYS A 57 4.47 -0.49 -14.01
C LYS A 57 4.32 -1.06 -12.60
N PHE A 58 5.31 -1.84 -12.13
CA PHE A 58 5.30 -2.39 -10.78
C PHE A 58 5.35 -1.32 -9.68
N VAL A 59 5.94 -0.14 -9.93
CA VAL A 59 5.96 0.96 -8.95
C VAL A 59 4.55 1.49 -8.74
N LYS A 60 3.79 1.64 -9.83
CA LYS A 60 2.39 2.08 -9.78
C LYS A 60 1.50 1.03 -9.11
N GLN A 61 1.68 -0.24 -9.44
CA GLN A 61 0.96 -1.35 -8.79
C GLN A 61 1.24 -1.40 -7.29
N TYR A 62 2.51 -1.28 -6.90
CA TYR A 62 2.90 -1.21 -5.50
C TYR A 62 2.21 -0.04 -4.79
N GLN A 63 2.24 1.17 -5.36
CA GLN A 63 1.58 2.32 -4.75
C GLN A 63 0.06 2.13 -4.61
N ALA A 64 -0.60 1.47 -5.56
CA ALA A 64 -2.03 1.18 -5.49
C ALA A 64 -2.40 0.15 -4.40
N LEU A 65 -1.54 -0.87 -4.21
CA LEU A 65 -1.77 -1.98 -3.29
C LEU A 65 -1.27 -1.70 -1.86
N MET A 66 -0.20 -0.92 -1.71
CA MET A 66 0.46 -0.65 -0.42
C MET A 66 -0.51 -0.11 0.63
N GLY A 67 -1.46 0.74 0.22
CA GLY A 67 -2.43 1.34 1.14
C GLY A 67 -3.54 0.40 1.62
N GLY A 68 -3.49 -0.92 1.36
CA GLY A 68 -4.50 -1.87 1.85
C GLY A 68 -4.52 -1.96 3.38
N VAL A 69 -3.34 -2.09 4.00
CA VAL A 69 -3.20 -2.20 5.45
C VAL A 69 -3.54 -0.87 6.13
N ASP A 70 -2.99 0.24 5.62
CA ASP A 70 -3.26 1.58 6.17
C ASP A 70 -4.74 1.95 6.08
N ARG A 71 -5.44 1.56 5.00
CA ARG A 71 -6.90 1.77 4.90
C ARG A 71 -7.67 0.94 5.91
N HIS A 72 -7.25 -0.31 6.15
CA HIS A 72 -7.86 -1.15 7.17
C HIS A 72 -7.63 -0.58 8.58
N ASP A 73 -6.41 -0.12 8.88
CA ASP A 73 -6.11 0.51 10.17
C ASP A 73 -6.80 1.87 10.32
N GLN A 74 -6.88 2.67 9.26
CA GLN A 74 -7.64 3.93 9.27
C GLN A 74 -9.15 3.68 9.52
N LEU A 75 -9.74 2.64 8.92
CA LEU A 75 -11.12 2.25 9.21
C LEU A 75 -11.28 1.81 10.67
N ARG A 76 -10.30 1.11 11.23
CA ARG A 76 -10.26 0.72 12.64
C ARG A 76 -10.16 1.95 13.55
N LEU A 77 -9.28 2.89 13.26
CA LEU A 77 -9.09 4.12 14.04
C LEU A 77 -10.28 5.09 13.94
N LEU A 78 -10.90 5.20 12.76
CA LEU A 78 -12.07 6.06 12.54
C LEU A 78 -13.35 5.48 13.17
N ARG A 79 -13.54 4.15 13.19
CA ARG A 79 -14.72 3.51 13.80
C ARG A 79 -14.55 3.19 15.29
N TYR A 80 -13.31 3.07 15.80
CA TYR A 80 -13.02 2.83 17.21
C TYR A 80 -12.34 4.01 17.91
N SER A 81 -13.01 5.16 17.89
CA SER A 81 -12.90 6.14 18.98
C SER A 81 -13.27 5.53 20.36
N ILE A 82 -13.72 4.26 20.42
CA ILE A 82 -13.92 3.54 21.68
C ILE A 82 -12.60 3.28 22.41
N GLN A 83 -11.45 3.24 21.73
CA GLN A 83 -10.16 3.09 22.43
C GLN A 83 -9.75 4.39 23.17
N MET A 84 -10.22 5.56 22.72
CA MET A 84 -10.14 6.84 23.44
C MET A 84 -11.25 7.00 24.48
N SER A 85 -12.44 6.42 24.26
CA SER A 85 -13.56 6.46 25.20
C SER A 85 -13.44 5.45 26.36
N ASN A 86 -12.73 4.33 26.17
CA ASN A 86 -12.53 3.29 27.19
C ASN A 86 -11.09 3.30 27.70
N ARG A 87 -10.68 4.41 28.30
CA ARG A 87 -9.34 4.65 28.90
C ARG A 87 -8.93 3.60 29.96
N CYS A 88 -9.79 2.64 30.32
CA CYS A 88 -9.63 1.71 31.43
C CYS A 88 -10.01 0.24 31.13
N MET A 89 -9.73 -0.29 29.94
CA MET A 89 -9.89 -1.74 29.69
C MET A 89 -8.53 -2.46 29.75
N LYS A 90 -8.40 -3.43 30.67
CA LYS A 90 -7.23 -4.32 30.77
C LYS A 90 -6.88 -4.88 29.37
N TYR A 91 -5.59 -4.99 29.06
CA TYR A 91 -5.06 -5.33 27.73
C TYR A 91 -5.81 -6.47 27.00
N TYR A 92 -6.16 -7.54 27.72
CA TYR A 92 -6.88 -8.68 27.14
C TYR A 92 -8.27 -8.34 26.59
N LYS A 93 -8.99 -7.36 27.17
CA LYS A 93 -10.30 -6.92 26.67
C LYS A 93 -10.15 -6.10 25.40
N SER A 94 -9.12 -5.25 25.32
CA SER A 94 -8.78 -4.49 24.10
C SER A 94 -8.46 -5.44 22.93
N LEU A 95 -7.71 -6.51 23.21
CA LEU A 95 -7.41 -7.53 22.22
C LEU A 95 -8.67 -8.26 21.74
N PHE A 96 -9.56 -8.65 22.67
CA PHE A 96 -10.83 -9.30 22.32
C PHE A 96 -11.71 -8.43 21.43
N PHE A 97 -11.92 -7.16 21.78
CA PHE A 97 -12.69 -6.23 20.93
C PHE A 97 -12.03 -6.05 19.57
N GLY A 98 -10.71 -5.87 19.50
CA GLY A 98 -10.01 -5.78 18.21
C GLY A 98 -10.20 -7.00 17.29
N LEU A 99 -10.31 -8.20 17.85
CA LEU A 99 -10.62 -9.41 17.08
C LEU A 99 -12.08 -9.44 16.60
N VAL A 100 -13.03 -9.05 17.46
CA VAL A 100 -14.46 -8.94 17.11
C VAL A 100 -14.65 -7.91 15.99
N ASP A 101 -13.94 -6.79 16.07
CA ASP A 101 -14.02 -5.72 15.07
C ASP A 101 -13.53 -6.18 13.70
N MET A 102 -12.39 -6.89 13.67
CA MET A 102 -11.88 -7.51 12.44
C MET A 102 -12.87 -8.54 11.87
N ALA A 103 -13.48 -9.36 12.74
CA ALA A 103 -14.48 -10.34 12.31
C ALA A 103 -15.73 -9.66 11.69
N ILE A 104 -16.22 -8.58 12.28
CA ILE A 104 -17.36 -7.81 11.76
C ILE A 104 -17.01 -7.17 10.41
N VAL A 105 -15.81 -6.59 10.26
CA VAL A 105 -15.36 -6.02 8.97
C VAL A 105 -15.27 -7.10 7.89
N ASN A 106 -14.70 -8.26 8.21
CA ASN A 106 -14.61 -9.38 7.27
C ASN A 106 -16.00 -9.93 6.90
N ALA A 107 -16.91 -10.07 7.86
CA ALA A 107 -18.29 -10.49 7.61
C ALA A 107 -19.02 -9.51 6.70
N TYR A 108 -18.83 -8.19 6.90
CA TYR A 108 -19.40 -7.16 6.02
C TYR A 108 -18.85 -7.22 4.59
N ILE A 109 -17.53 -7.47 4.43
CA ILE A 109 -16.92 -7.63 3.10
C ILE A 109 -17.53 -8.83 2.36
N ILE A 110 -17.65 -9.98 3.04
CA ILE A 110 -18.26 -11.20 2.49
C ILE A 110 -19.72 -10.98 2.14
N TYR A 111 -20.50 -10.35 3.03
CA TYR A 111 -21.91 -10.04 2.76
C TYR A 111 -22.07 -9.17 1.51
N ARG A 112 -21.28 -8.10 1.39
CA ARG A 112 -21.30 -7.21 0.22
C ARG A 112 -20.88 -7.89 -1.08
N GLU A 113 -20.01 -8.90 -1.00
CA GLU A 113 -19.55 -9.66 -2.17
C GLU A 113 -20.59 -10.71 -2.63
N ASN A 114 -21.30 -11.34 -1.69
CA ASN A 114 -22.33 -12.34 -1.98
C ASN A 114 -23.70 -11.75 -2.35
N PHE A 115 -24.06 -10.58 -1.83
CA PHE A 115 -25.35 -9.92 -2.08
C PHE A 115 -25.24 -8.79 -3.12
N LYS A 116 -24.45 -9.01 -4.17
CA LYS A 116 -24.39 -8.15 -5.36
C LYS A 116 -25.45 -8.51 -6.39
#